data_AF-A6FWW4-F1
#
_entry.id   AF-A6FWW4-F1
#
_cell.length_a   1.000
_cell.length_b   1.000
_cell.length_c   1.000
_cell.angle_alpha   90.00
_cell.angle_beta   90.00
_cell.angle_gamma   90.00
#
_symmetry.space_group_name_H-M   'P 1'
#
loop_
_entity.id
_entity.type
_entity.pdbx_description
1 polymer ?
#
loop_
_entity_poly.entity_id
_entity_poly.type
_entity_poly.pdbx_seq_one_letter_code
_entity_poly.pdbx_strand_id
1 'polypeptide(L)'
;MRLLDRETTEFLLQIMRSDEGVEAQVVLIDESALMGLQIRRLFRDGGGEHRAVFDDPELAERFLMPYLDPMERVALRNFITSYEEAA
;
A
#
# COMPACT_ATOMS: atom_id res chain seq x y z
N MET A 1 9.98 20.94 -5.83
CA MET A 1 9.29 20.20 -6.91
C MET A 1 8.39 19.16 -6.26
N ARG A 2 7.06 19.28 -6.35
CA ARG A 2 6.15 18.16 -6.04
C ARG A 2 6.11 17.27 -7.29
N LEU A 3 6.41 15.98 -7.15
CA LEU A 3 6.39 15.05 -8.28
C LEU A 3 4.98 14.52 -8.51
N LEU A 4 4.20 14.40 -7.43
CA LEU A 4 2.76 14.18 -7.52
C LEU A 4 2.05 15.51 -7.69
N ASP A 5 1.14 15.57 -8.64
CA ASP A 5 0.19 16.66 -8.73
C ASP A 5 -0.78 16.62 -7.52
N ARG A 6 -1.56 17.70 -7.38
CA ARG A 6 -2.47 17.85 -6.25
C ARG A 6 -3.61 16.83 -6.27
N GLU A 7 -4.12 16.50 -7.45
CA GLU A 7 -5.25 15.58 -7.63
C GLU A 7 -4.84 14.16 -7.24
N THR A 8 -3.69 13.68 -7.73
CA THR A 8 -3.13 12.38 -7.34
C THR A 8 -2.88 12.31 -5.83
N THR A 9 -2.39 13.40 -5.25
CA THR A 9 -2.16 13.47 -3.79
C THR A 9 -3.46 13.39 -3.00
N GLU A 10 -4.50 14.13 -3.40
CA GLU A 10 -5.80 14.11 -2.72
C GLU A 10 -6.50 12.75 -2.89
N PHE A 11 -6.38 12.12 -4.06
CA PHE A 11 -6.90 10.77 -4.29
C PHE A 11 -6.24 9.72 -3.38
N LEU A 12 -4.92 9.72 -3.26
CA LEU A 12 -4.20 8.81 -2.36
C LEU A 12 -4.59 9.06 -0.89
N LEU A 13 -4.70 10.32 -0.48
CA LEU A 13 -5.17 10.66 0.87
C LEU A 13 -6.62 10.24 1.11
N GLN A 14 -7.47 10.27 0.10
CA GLN A 14 -8.84 9.78 0.19
C GLN A 14 -8.86 8.26 0.38
N ILE A 15 -8.10 7.49 -0.41
CA ILE A 15 -7.94 6.03 -0.22
C ILE A 15 -7.51 5.71 1.22
N MET A 16 -6.64 6.53 1.81
CA MET A 16 -6.18 6.33 3.18
C MET A 16 -7.24 6.64 4.24
N ARG A 17 -8.06 7.67 3.99
CA ARG A 17 -9.01 8.21 4.97
C ARG A 17 -10.40 7.61 4.88
N SER A 18 -10.78 6.98 3.76
CA SER A 18 -12.20 6.77 3.44
C SER A 18 -12.84 5.50 3.98
N ASP A 19 -12.14 4.64 4.71
CA ASP A 19 -12.79 3.41 5.21
C ASP A 19 -12.67 3.24 6.74
N GLU A 20 -13.76 3.62 7.42
CA GLU A 20 -14.09 3.11 8.75
C GLU A 20 -14.38 1.60 8.63
N GLY A 21 -13.34 0.78 8.73
CA GLY A 21 -13.44 -0.68 8.58
C GLY A 21 -12.17 -1.34 8.06
N VAL A 22 -11.22 -0.57 7.52
CA VAL A 22 -9.92 -1.10 7.11
C VAL A 22 -8.97 -1.15 8.29
N GLU A 23 -8.65 -2.36 8.75
CA GLU A 23 -7.73 -2.59 9.88
C GLU A 23 -6.27 -2.36 9.51
N ALA A 24 -5.86 -2.72 8.29
CA ALA A 24 -4.52 -2.48 7.76
C ALA A 24 -4.54 -2.29 6.23
N GLN A 25 -3.63 -1.46 5.72
CA GLN A 25 -3.55 -1.16 4.29
C GLN A 25 -2.09 -1.11 3.81
N VAL A 26 -1.85 -1.64 2.62
CA VAL A 26 -0.55 -1.55 1.95
C VAL A 26 -0.70 -1.00 0.55
N VAL A 27 0.26 -0.18 0.14
CA VAL A 27 0.44 0.20 -1.27
C VAL A 27 1.78 -0.30 -1.77
N LEU A 28 1.75 -1.02 -2.90
CA LEU A 28 2.92 -1.52 -3.61
C LEU A 28 3.30 -0.54 -4.72
N ILE A 29 4.55 -0.07 -4.72
CA ILE A 29 5.03 0.94 -5.66
C ILE A 29 6.44 0.60 -6.13
N ASP A 30 6.61 0.51 -7.44
CA ASP A 30 7.91 0.36 -8.10
C ASP A 30 8.79 1.60 -7.85
N GLU A 31 10.08 1.38 -7.55
CA GLU A 31 11.04 2.41 -7.15
C GLU A 31 11.41 3.34 -8.31
N SER A 32 10.51 4.25 -8.70
CA SER A 32 10.99 5.58 -9.06
C SER A 32 11.32 6.31 -7.76
N ALA A 33 12.61 6.39 -7.41
CA ALA A 33 13.12 6.83 -6.09
C ALA A 33 12.47 8.12 -5.55
N LEU A 34 12.08 9.04 -6.44
CA LEU A 34 11.46 10.31 -6.08
C LEU A 34 9.95 10.21 -5.79
N MET A 35 9.21 9.35 -6.49
CA MET A 35 7.77 9.16 -6.28
C MET A 35 7.53 8.31 -5.03
N GLY A 36 8.30 7.23 -4.87
CA GLY A 36 8.22 6.35 -3.70
C GLY A 36 8.46 7.11 -2.38
N LEU A 37 9.40 8.06 -2.35
CA LEU A 37 9.64 8.90 -1.18
C LEU A 37 8.47 9.82 -0.84
N GLN A 38 7.79 10.41 -1.83
CA GLN A 38 6.63 11.28 -1.59
C GLN A 38 5.43 10.48 -1.09
N ILE A 39 5.20 9.29 -1.66
CA ILE A 39 4.08 8.43 -1.26
C ILE A 39 4.34 7.83 0.12
N ARG A 40 5.55 7.35 0.42
CA ARG A 40 5.92 6.90 1.78
C ARG A 40 5.69 7.98 2.83
N ARG A 41 5.99 9.25 2.54
CA ARG A 41 5.71 10.37 3.45
C ARG A 41 4.21 10.60 3.62
N LEU A 42 3.45 10.64 2.53
CA LEU A 42 2.00 10.79 2.58
C LEU A 42 1.35 9.68 3.42
N PHE A 43 1.78 8.43 3.22
CA PHE A 43 1.26 7.26 3.94
C PHE A 43 1.64 7.27 5.42
N ARG A 44 2.87 7.66 5.76
CA ARG A 44 3.30 7.83 7.15
C ARG A 44 2.51 8.93 7.87
N ASP A 45 2.32 10.08 7.22
CA ASP A 45 1.73 11.25 7.85
C ASP A 45 0.20 11.14 7.96
N GLY A 46 -0.45 10.44 7.02
CA GLY A 46 -1.91 10.30 6.99
C GLY A 46 -2.46 8.98 7.52
N GLY A 47 -1.63 7.93 7.64
CA GLY A 47 -2.11 6.56 7.73
C GLY A 47 -1.87 5.82 9.05
N GLY A 48 -0.94 6.29 9.89
CA GLY A 48 -0.62 5.66 11.17
C GLY A 48 0.11 4.31 11.02
N GLU A 49 0.30 3.58 12.14
CA GLU A 49 1.10 2.34 12.20
C GLU A 49 0.51 1.17 11.38
N HIS A 50 -0.76 1.26 10.99
CA HIS A 50 -1.48 0.22 10.26
C HIS A 50 -1.49 0.42 8.73
N ARG A 51 -0.81 1.45 8.23
CA ARG A 51 -0.73 1.72 6.78
C ARG A 51 0.72 1.86 6.34
N ALA A 52 1.10 1.10 5.33
CA ALA A 52 2.49 1.02 4.89
C ALA A 52 2.63 1.05 3.37
N VAL A 53 3.83 1.38 2.91
CA VAL A 53 4.19 1.38 1.49
C VAL A 53 5.42 0.52 1.33
N PHE A 54 5.34 -0.45 0.43
CA PHE A 54 6.44 -1.36 0.10
C PHE A 54 6.72 -1.33 -1.40
N ASP A 55 7.95 -1.67 -1.74
CA ASP A 55 8.44 -1.98 -3.08
C ASP A 55 8.47 -3.49 -3.33
N ASP A 56 8.62 -4.28 -2.25
CA ASP A 56 8.63 -5.74 -2.26
C ASP A 56 7.25 -6.32 -1.85
N PRO A 57 6.59 -7.10 -2.74
CA PRO A 57 5.36 -7.82 -2.45
C PRO A 57 5.43 -8.77 -1.25
N GLU A 58 6.58 -9.42 -1.00
CA GLU A 58 6.72 -10.32 0.16
C GLU A 58 6.66 -9.55 1.49
N LEU A 59 7.25 -8.35 1.53
CA LEU A 59 7.19 -7.49 2.72
C LEU A 59 5.79 -6.97 2.97
N ALA A 60 5.05 -6.65 1.89
CA ALA A 60 3.65 -6.30 1.96
C ALA A 60 2.79 -7.44 2.54
N GLU A 61 2.99 -8.68 2.08
CA GLU A 61 2.29 -9.85 2.60
C GLU A 61 2.53 -9.99 4.11
N ARG A 62 3.80 -9.95 4.53
CA ARG A 62 4.18 -10.10 5.94
C ARG A 62 3.58 -9.03 6.84
N PHE A 63 3.47 -7.79 6.35
CA PHE A 63 2.83 -6.71 7.08
C PHE A 63 1.33 -6.95 7.32
N LEU A 64 0.63 -7.49 6.32
CA LEU A 64 -0.81 -7.73 6.39
C LEU A 64 -1.16 -9.01 7.16
N MET A 65 -0.28 -10.02 7.20
CA MET A 65 -0.54 -11.31 7.85
C MET A 65 -1.21 -11.27 9.23
N PRO A 66 -0.84 -10.37 10.16
CA PRO A 66 -1.48 -10.30 11.48
C PRO A 66 -2.98 -9.94 11.44
N TYR A 67 -3.45 -9.29 10.38
CA TYR A 67 -4.81 -8.77 10.22
C TYR A 67 -5.68 -9.65 9.33
N LEU A 68 -5.11 -10.73 8.77
CA LEU A 68 -5.80 -11.58 7.80
C LEU A 68 -6.18 -12.93 8.40
N ASP A 69 -7.40 -13.32 8.11
CA ASP A 69 -7.90 -14.67 8.34
C ASP A 69 -7.24 -15.68 7.35
N PRO A 70 -7.23 -16.99 7.67
CA PRO A 70 -6.56 -17.98 6.82
C PRO A 70 -6.99 -17.98 5.35
N MET A 71 -8.27 -17.72 5.06
CA MET A 71 -8.77 -17.63 3.69
C MET A 71 -8.27 -16.37 2.97
N GLU A 72 -8.18 -15.26 3.68
CA GLU A 72 -7.72 -13.99 3.13
C GLU A 72 -6.22 -14.03 2.83
N ARG A 73 -5.43 -14.75 3.65
CA ARG A 73 -4.01 -15.00 3.37
C ARG A 73 -3.80 -15.75 2.06
N VAL A 74 -4.63 -16.76 1.79
CA VAL A 74 -4.59 -17.52 0.53
C VAL A 74 -4.97 -16.61 -0.64
N ALA A 75 -6.02 -15.80 -0.47
CA ALA A 75 -6.45 -14.86 -1.50
C ALA A 75 -5.36 -13.82 -1.82
N LEU A 76 -4.73 -13.24 -0.79
CA LEU A 76 -3.62 -12.29 -0.95
C LEU A 76 -2.44 -12.92 -1.67
N ARG A 77 -2.04 -14.15 -1.30
CA ARG A 77 -0.94 -14.85 -1.97
C ARG A 77 -1.22 -15.07 -3.45
N ASN A 78 -2.43 -15.54 -3.78
CA ASN A 78 -2.83 -15.74 -5.18
C ASN A 78 -2.83 -14.42 -5.96
N PHE A 79 -3.28 -13.33 -5.33
CA PHE A 79 -3.23 -12.00 -5.93
C PHE A 79 -1.80 -11.57 -6.25
N ILE A 80 -0.88 -11.69 -5.28
CA ILE A 80 0.54 -11.33 -5.46
C ILE A 80 1.18 -12.18 -6.57
N THR A 81 0.98 -13.50 -6.55
CA THR A 81 1.49 -14.38 -7.61
C THR A 81 0.96 -13.99 -8.99
N SER A 82 -0.33 -13.66 -9.10
CA SER A 82 -0.90 -13.21 -10.39
C SER A 82 -0.35 -11.88 -10.88
N TYR A 83 0.03 -10.99 -9.94
CA TYR A 83 0.66 -9.71 -10.27
C TYR A 83 2.08 -9.93 -10.82
N GLU A 84 2.86 -10.80 -10.19
CA GLU A 84 4.22 -11.14 -10.64
C GLU A 84 4.23 -11.82 -12.02
N GLU A 85 3.21 -12.62 -12.34
CA GLU A 85 3.08 -13.24 -13.67
C GLU A 85 2.68 -12.25 -14.77
N ALA A 86 2.07 -11.12 -14.40
CA ALA A 86 1.58 -10.10 -15.34
C ALA A 86 2.58 -8.96 -15.59
N ALA A 87 3.61 -8.82 -14.73
CA ALA A 87 4.66 -7.80 -14.80
C ALA A 87 5.84 -8.24 -15.67
#